data_AF-A0A1W9MT43-F1
#
_entry.id   AF-A0A1W9MT43-F1
#
_cell.length_a   1.000
_cell.length_b   1.000
_cell.length_c   1.000
_cell.angle_alpha   90.00
_cell.angle_beta   90.00
_cell.angle_gamma   90.00
#
_symmetry.space_group_name_H-M   'P 1'
#
loop_
_entity.id
_entity.type
_entity.pdbx_description
1 polymer ?
#
loop_
_entity_poly.entity_id
_entity_poly.type
_entity_poly.pdbx_seq_one_letter_code
_entity_poly.pdbx_strand_id
1 'polypeptide(L)'
;MRIYAVADIHGRKERIEMIRRNILNIKPDVLVIAGDIITFFGAGPVFDKLNEMSVPVLAIRGNTDPSGMERLMEKYPNISSLHLKQITVNGISFAGASGTVPIPFRSRICLFEQQLIDKLEPLAEKGSVLVIHPPP
;
A
#
# COMPACT_ATOMS: atom_id res chain seq x y z
N MET A 1 0.25 -6.30 -17.79
CA MET A 1 0.91 -5.65 -16.64
C MET A 1 1.31 -6.72 -15.63
N ARG A 2 2.52 -6.63 -15.08
CA ARG A 2 3.02 -7.51 -14.02
C ARG A 2 3.12 -6.73 -12.71
N ILE A 3 2.33 -7.15 -11.74
CA ILE A 3 2.32 -6.58 -10.38
C ILE A 3 3.22 -7.43 -9.50
N TYR A 4 4.14 -6.81 -8.77
CA TYR A 4 4.80 -7.46 -7.65
C TYR A 4 4.18 -6.96 -6.35
N ALA A 5 3.38 -7.81 -5.70
CA ALA A 5 2.70 -7.47 -4.46
C ALA A 5 3.41 -8.08 -3.25
N VAL A 6 3.56 -7.28 -2.20
CA VAL A 6 4.18 -7.67 -0.92
C VAL A 6 3.40 -7.05 0.25
N ALA A 7 3.56 -7.59 1.45
CA ALA A 7 3.01 -7.07 2.70
C ALA A 7 3.97 -7.37 3.85
N ASP A 8 3.69 -6.82 5.03
CA ASP A 8 4.37 -7.16 6.29
C ASP A 8 5.90 -7.04 6.21
N ILE A 9 6.41 -5.96 5.61
CA ILE A 9 7.85 -5.73 5.47
C ILE A 9 8.48 -5.47 6.85
N HIS A 10 7.78 -4.71 7.71
CA HIS A 10 8.21 -4.28 9.04
C HIS A 10 9.61 -3.65 9.07
N GLY A 11 10.02 -2.96 8.00
CA GLY A 11 11.29 -2.27 7.88
C GLY A 11 12.53 -3.17 7.86
N ARG A 12 12.37 -4.50 7.71
CA ARG A 12 13.50 -5.43 7.72
C ARG A 12 14.36 -5.25 6.48
N LYS A 13 15.64 -4.93 6.67
CA LYS A 13 16.59 -4.65 5.59
C LYS A 13 16.68 -5.81 4.59
N GLU A 14 16.67 -7.04 5.09
CA GLU A 14 16.77 -8.26 4.29
C GLU A 14 15.59 -8.40 3.34
N ARG A 15 14.38 -8.02 3.78
CA ARG A 15 13.16 -8.05 2.96
C ARG A 15 13.19 -6.99 1.88
N ILE A 16 13.67 -5.78 2.19
CA ILE A 16 13.81 -4.70 1.21
C ILE A 16 14.82 -5.08 0.12
N GLU A 17 15.97 -5.66 0.50
CA GLU A 17 16.95 -6.13 -0.49
C GLU A 17 16.44 -7.32 -1.32
N MET A 18 15.63 -8.20 -0.72
CA MET A 18 14.95 -9.27 -1.47
C MET A 18 13.96 -8.68 -2.49
N ILE A 19 13.17 -7.68 -2.11
CA ILE A 19 12.26 -6.97 -3.02
C ILE A 19 13.05 -6.36 -4.18
N ARG A 20 14.15 -5.66 -3.89
CA ARG A 20 15.01 -5.05 -4.92
C ARG A 20 15.57 -6.08 -5.90
N ARG A 21 16.09 -7.21 -5.41
CA ARG A 21 16.58 -8.30 -6.27
C ARG A 21 15.47 -8.88 -7.14
N ASN A 22 14.29 -9.08 -6.57
CA ASN A 22 13.14 -9.59 -7.32
C ASN A 22 12.67 -8.61 -8.40
N ILE A 23 12.71 -7.30 -8.14
CA ILE A 23 12.42 -6.28 -9.16
C ILE A 23 13.38 -6.40 -10.34
N LEU A 24 14.69 -6.55 -10.09
CA LEU A 24 15.69 -6.69 -11.16
C LEU A 24 15.51 -7.97 -11.99
N ASN A 25 15.13 -9.07 -11.34
CA ASN A 25 14.98 -10.38 -11.98
C ASN A 25 13.65 -10.51 -12.75
N ILE A 26 12.55 -10.12 -12.10
CA ILE A 26 11.18 -10.34 -12.59
C ILE A 26 10.74 -9.17 -13.48
N LYS A 27 11.36 -7.99 -13.33
CA LYS A 27 11.02 -6.74 -14.04
C LYS A 27 9.50 -6.47 -14.02
N PRO A 28 8.89 -6.31 -12.82
CA PRO A 28 7.50 -5.93 -12.72
C PRO A 28 7.29 -4.50 -13.24
N ASP A 29 6.04 -4.16 -13.59
CA ASP A 29 5.68 -2.81 -13.97
C ASP A 29 5.47 -1.91 -12.73
N VAL A 30 5.08 -2.51 -11.60
CA VAL A 30 4.75 -1.80 -10.36
C VAL A 30 4.99 -2.69 -9.13
N LEU A 31 5.48 -2.09 -8.05
CA LEU A 31 5.54 -2.69 -6.71
C LEU A 31 4.31 -2.23 -5.91
N VAL A 32 3.56 -3.17 -5.35
CA VAL A 32 2.42 -2.88 -4.47
C VAL A 32 2.73 -3.38 -3.06
N ILE A 33 2.60 -2.50 -2.06
CA ILE A 33 2.85 -2.81 -0.65
C ILE A 33 1.54 -2.71 0.13
N ALA A 34 0.99 -3.86 0.54
CA ALA A 34 -0.29 -3.99 1.23
C ALA A 34 -0.16 -3.89 2.76
N GLY A 35 0.56 -2.87 3.25
CA GLY A 35 0.64 -2.54 4.67
C GLY A 35 1.78 -3.19 5.46
N ASP A 36 1.82 -2.83 6.74
CA ASP A 36 2.82 -3.18 7.75
C ASP A 36 4.25 -2.97 7.22
N ILE A 37 4.49 -1.76 6.75
CA ILE A 37 5.71 -1.34 6.08
C ILE A 37 6.83 -1.12 7.10
N ILE A 38 6.53 -0.51 8.25
CA ILE A 38 7.48 -0.20 9.32
C ILE A 38 6.99 -0.74 10.68
N THR A 39 7.90 -0.87 11.64
CA THR A 39 7.58 -1.34 13.00
C THR A 39 7.27 -0.19 13.95
N PHE A 40 8.27 0.60 14.36
CA PHE A 40 8.06 1.67 15.35
C PHE A 40 9.04 2.85 15.21
N PHE A 41 10.22 2.66 14.61
CA PHE A 41 11.24 3.70 14.45
C PHE A 41 11.93 3.60 13.08
N GLY A 42 12.30 4.74 12.49
CA GLY A 42 13.12 4.78 11.27
C GLY A 42 12.35 4.67 9.95
N ALA A 43 11.20 5.34 9.82
CA ALA A 43 10.44 5.37 8.59
C ALA A 43 11.23 5.94 7.39
N GLY A 44 11.99 7.03 7.61
CA GLY A 44 12.79 7.70 6.58
C GLY A 44 13.70 6.73 5.81
N PRO A 45 14.66 6.05 6.47
CA PRO A 45 15.56 5.11 5.80
C PRO A 45 14.87 3.97 5.03
N VAL A 46 13.70 3.53 5.48
CA VAL A 46 12.90 2.53 4.76
C VAL A 46 12.33 3.14 3.49
N PHE A 47 11.72 4.32 3.59
CA PHE A 47 11.16 5.01 2.43
C PHE A 47 12.23 5.50 1.46
N ASP A 48 13.41 5.92 1.91
CA ASP A 48 14.54 6.27 1.05
C ASP A 48 14.90 5.07 0.14
N LYS A 49 15.05 3.88 0.73
CA LYS A 49 15.32 2.63 0.00
C LYS A 49 14.18 2.22 -0.93
N LEU A 50 12.92 2.40 -0.52
CA LEU A 50 11.76 2.12 -1.37
C LEU A 50 11.67 3.12 -2.53
N ASN A 51 12.06 4.37 -2.31
CA ASN A 51 12.06 5.40 -3.33
C ASN A 51 13.12 5.14 -4.42
N GLU A 52 14.24 4.52 -4.06
CA GLU A 52 15.31 4.09 -4.97
C GLU A 52 14.92 2.90 -5.89
N MET A 53 13.74 2.31 -5.72
CA MET A 53 13.30 1.21 -6.58
C MET A 53 13.13 1.67 -8.03
N SER A 54 13.52 0.83 -9.00
CA SER A 54 13.45 1.17 -10.43
C SER A 54 12.04 1.13 -11.02
N VAL A 55 11.02 0.88 -10.19
CA VAL A 55 9.61 0.76 -10.57
C VAL A 55 8.79 1.61 -9.61
N PRO A 56 7.63 2.14 -10.04
CA PRO A 56 6.73 2.87 -9.16
C PRO A 56 6.27 2.01 -7.98
N VAL A 57 6.19 2.62 -6.80
CA VAL A 57 5.76 1.98 -5.57
C VAL A 57 4.39 2.52 -5.16
N LEU A 58 3.40 1.63 -5.12
CA LEU A 58 2.07 1.92 -4.59
C LEU A 58 1.93 1.27 -3.22
N ALA A 59 1.47 2.03 -2.23
CA ALA A 59 1.41 1.54 -0.87
C ALA A 59 0.13 1.95 -0.14
N ILE A 60 -0.32 1.08 0.75
CA ILE A 60 -1.23 1.42 1.85
C ILE A 60 -0.51 1.15 3.15
N ARG A 61 -0.96 1.76 4.25
CA ARG A 61 -0.44 1.42 5.58
C ARG A 61 -1.22 0.26 6.18
N GLY A 62 -0.55 -0.56 6.99
CA GLY A 62 -1.19 -1.63 7.76
C GLY A 62 -1.66 -1.18 9.14
N ASN A 63 -1.86 -2.12 10.05
CA ASN A 63 -2.30 -1.78 11.41
C ASN A 63 -1.14 -1.32 12.31
N THR A 64 0.09 -1.75 12.05
CA THR A 64 1.25 -1.32 12.87
C THR A 64 1.84 0.00 12.41
N ASP A 65 1.57 0.39 11.17
CA ASP A 65 2.06 1.64 10.61
C ASP A 65 1.38 2.86 11.26
N PRO A 66 2.15 3.92 11.61
CA PRO A 66 1.64 5.08 12.33
C PRO A 66 0.69 5.94 11.48
N SER A 67 -0.27 6.60 12.15
CA SER A 67 -1.15 7.57 11.52
C SER A 67 -0.35 8.75 10.94
N GLY A 68 -0.62 9.13 9.70
CA GLY A 68 0.08 10.22 9.02
C GLY A 68 1.28 9.77 8.18
N MET A 69 1.57 8.47 8.14
CA MET A 69 2.56 7.89 7.24
C MET A 69 2.24 8.18 5.77
N GLU A 70 0.97 8.37 5.40
CA GLU A 70 0.55 8.77 4.07
C GLU A 70 1.20 10.11 3.66
N ARG A 71 1.26 11.10 4.57
CA ARG A 71 1.94 12.39 4.33
C ARG A 71 3.44 12.24 4.20
N LEU A 72 4.01 11.21 4.82
CA LEU A 72 5.43 10.90 4.67
C LEU A 72 5.70 10.27 3.29
N MET A 73 4.87 9.33 2.85
CA MET A 73 4.95 8.74 1.51
C MET A 73 4.91 9.81 0.42
N GLU A 74 4.03 10.80 0.55
CA GLU A 74 3.88 11.91 -0.40
C GLU A 74 5.14 12.78 -0.57
N LYS A 75 6.12 12.70 0.34
CA LYS A 75 7.41 13.40 0.18
C LYS A 75 8.36 12.71 -0.80
N TYR A 76 8.06 11.47 -1.16
CA TYR A 76 8.92 10.63 -2.00
C TYR A 76 8.32 10.54 -3.41
N PRO A 77 9.05 10.97 -4.46
CA PRO A 77 8.48 11.06 -5.81
C PRO A 77 8.12 9.70 -6.41
N ASN A 78 8.77 8.61 -5.99
CA ASN A 78 8.53 7.27 -6.53
C ASN A 78 7.49 6.47 -5.72
N ILE A 79 6.96 7.04 -4.64
CA ILE A 79 6.05 6.34 -3.72
C ILE A 79 4.72 7.06 -3.71
N SER A 80 3.63 6.32 -3.93
CA SER A 80 2.29 6.87 -3.88
C SER A 80 1.41 6.09 -2.91
N SER A 81 0.75 6.83 -2.01
CA SER A 81 -0.27 6.26 -1.13
C SER A 81 -1.56 6.01 -1.91
N LEU A 82 -2.10 4.79 -1.81
CA LEU A 82 -3.40 4.41 -2.36
C LEU A 82 -4.56 4.69 -1.40
N HIS A 83 -4.31 5.16 -0.18
CA HIS A 83 -5.37 5.36 0.80
C HIS A 83 -6.38 6.41 0.33
N LEU A 84 -7.59 5.95 0.01
CA LEU A 84 -8.70 6.76 -0.49
C LEU A 84 -8.31 7.60 -1.71
N LYS A 85 -7.45 7.04 -2.57
CA LYS A 85 -7.01 7.63 -3.82
C LYS A 85 -7.02 6.56 -4.90
N GLN A 86 -7.25 6.99 -6.14
CA GLN A 86 -7.10 6.14 -7.32
C GLN A 86 -5.83 6.55 -8.07
N ILE A 87 -5.01 5.57 -8.44
CA ILE A 87 -3.77 5.79 -9.20
C ILE A 87 -3.74 4.81 -10.37
N THR A 88 -3.48 5.32 -11.57
CA THR A 88 -3.42 4.48 -12.78
C THR A 88 -1.99 4.18 -13.16
N VAL A 89 -1.66 2.91 -13.34
CA VAL A 89 -0.38 2.45 -13.88
C VAL A 89 -0.65 1.57 -15.09
N ASN A 90 -0.02 1.89 -16.23
CA ASN A 90 -0.19 1.17 -17.51
C ASN A 90 -1.66 0.91 -17.89
N GLY A 91 -2.53 1.89 -17.64
CA GLY A 91 -3.97 1.82 -17.96
C GLY A 91 -4.83 1.04 -16.97
N ILE A 92 -4.26 0.54 -15.86
CA ILE A 92 -5.00 -0.15 -14.80
C ILE A 92 -5.05 0.73 -13.56
N SER A 93 -6.26 0.96 -13.05
CA SER A 93 -6.49 1.76 -11.85
C SER A 93 -6.29 0.94 -10.58
N PHE A 94 -5.61 1.53 -9.61
CA PHE A 94 -5.39 1.00 -8.27
C PHE A 94 -6.07 1.91 -7.28
N ALA A 95 -6.80 1.34 -6.33
CA ALA A 95 -7.38 2.06 -5.20
C ALA A 95 -7.17 1.26 -3.91
N GLY A 96 -7.18 1.92 -2.76
CA GLY A 96 -6.99 1.21 -1.52
C GLY A 96 -7.41 1.95 -0.27
N ALA A 97 -7.33 1.23 0.85
CA ALA A 97 -7.60 1.78 2.16
C ALA A 97 -6.51 1.35 3.16
N SER A 98 -5.94 2.35 3.84
CA SER A 98 -4.98 2.16 4.93
C SER A 98 -5.66 1.66 6.20
N GLY A 99 -4.88 0.96 7.01
CA GLY A 99 -5.22 0.55 8.37
C GLY A 99 -5.98 -0.77 8.42
N THR A 100 -6.52 -1.06 9.60
CA THR A 100 -7.48 -2.14 9.76
C THR A 100 -8.80 -1.66 9.17
N VAL A 101 -9.10 -2.04 7.91
CA VAL A 101 -10.50 -2.08 7.46
C VAL A 101 -11.20 -3.01 8.44
N PRO A 102 -12.11 -2.51 9.27
CA PRO A 102 -12.76 -3.38 10.23
C PRO A 102 -13.61 -4.35 9.40
N ILE A 103 -13.25 -5.63 9.47
CA ILE A 103 -13.98 -6.69 8.78
C ILE A 103 -15.42 -6.64 9.35
N PRO A 104 -16.48 -6.76 8.52
CA PRO A 104 -17.88 -6.56 8.91
C PRO A 104 -18.40 -7.39 10.11
N PHE A 105 -17.56 -8.26 10.67
CA PHE A 105 -17.86 -9.12 11.80
C PHE A 105 -17.31 -8.63 13.15
N ARG A 106 -16.57 -7.50 13.23
CA ARG A 106 -15.97 -7.02 14.49
C ARG A 106 -16.72 -5.89 15.19
N SER A 107 -17.51 -5.09 14.49
CA SER A 107 -18.32 -4.00 15.08
C SER A 107 -19.80 -4.27 14.88
N ARG A 108 -20.61 -4.29 15.95
CA ARG A 108 -22.09 -4.48 15.83
C ARG A 108 -22.81 -3.34 15.09
N ILE A 109 -22.14 -2.20 14.88
CA ILE A 109 -22.76 -0.98 14.32
C ILE A 109 -22.14 -0.60 12.96
N CYS A 110 -20.96 -1.14 12.59
CA CYS A 110 -20.28 -0.96 11.29
C CYS A 110 -20.13 0.49 10.75
N LEU A 111 -20.38 1.55 11.52
CA LEU A 111 -20.45 2.93 11.00
C LEU A 111 -19.15 3.41 10.32
N PHE A 112 -17.99 3.11 10.91
CA PHE A 112 -16.69 3.47 10.34
C PHE A 112 -16.34 2.62 9.11
N GLU A 113 -16.85 1.39 9.05
CA GLU A 113 -16.68 0.50 7.90
C GLU A 113 -17.47 1.05 6.71
N GLN A 114 -18.74 1.40 6.94
CA GLN A 114 -19.61 1.98 5.92
C GLN A 114 -19.03 3.29 5.37
N GLN A 115 -18.60 4.22 6.25
CA GLN A 115 -17.97 5.47 5.81
C GLN A 115 -16.71 5.26 4.96
N LEU A 116 -15.96 4.18 5.22
CA LEU A 116 -14.77 3.85 4.44
C LEU A 116 -15.17 3.24 3.10
N ILE A 117 -16.15 2.34 3.10
CA ILE A 117 -16.71 1.72 1.89
C ILE A 117 -17.31 2.79 0.99
N ASP A 118 -18.14 3.70 1.49
CA ASP A 118 -18.77 4.78 0.74
C ASP A 118 -17.74 5.68 0.03
N LYS A 119 -16.56 5.86 0.64
CA LYS A 119 -15.45 6.63 0.05
C LYS A 119 -14.62 5.81 -0.95
N LEU A 120 -14.57 4.49 -0.80
CA LEU A 120 -13.74 3.60 -1.60
C LEU A 120 -14.48 3.07 -2.83
N GLU A 121 -15.80 2.84 -2.71
CA GLU A 121 -16.70 2.40 -3.79
C GLU A 121 -16.56 3.23 -5.07
N PRO A 122 -16.61 4.58 -5.05
CA PRO A 122 -16.45 5.38 -6.27
C PRO A 122 -15.04 5.30 -6.87
N LEU A 123 -14.04 4.82 -6.13
CA LEU A 123 -12.64 4.68 -6.59
C LEU A 123 -12.37 3.29 -7.16
N ALA A 124 -13.15 2.29 -6.77
CA ALA A 124 -12.99 0.88 -7.09
C ALA A 124 -13.86 0.48 -8.28
N GLU A 125 -13.51 0.97 -9.47
CA GLU A 125 -14.22 0.66 -10.71
C GLU A 125 -14.01 -0.79 -11.17
N LYS A 126 -14.88 -1.28 -12.06
CA LYS A 126 -14.74 -2.62 -12.65
C LYS A 126 -13.43 -2.73 -13.41
N GLY A 127 -12.60 -3.72 -13.04
CA GLY A 127 -11.27 -3.92 -13.63
C GLY A 127 -10.14 -3.18 -12.91
N SER A 128 -10.45 -2.45 -11.83
CA SER A 128 -9.45 -1.90 -10.93
C SER A 128 -8.84 -2.96 -10.01
N VAL A 129 -7.69 -2.64 -9.42
CA VAL A 129 -7.02 -3.42 -8.39
C VAL A 129 -7.30 -2.75 -7.04
N LEU A 130 -8.00 -3.46 -6.16
CA LEU A 130 -8.25 -3.03 -4.80
C LEU A 130 -7.11 -3.52 -3.88
N VAL A 131 -6.50 -2.60 -3.13
CA VAL A 131 -5.42 -2.89 -2.18
C VAL A 131 -5.91 -2.58 -0.77
N ILE A 132 -6.04 -3.64 0.04
CA ILE A 132 -6.41 -3.57 1.45
C ILE A 132 -5.45 -4.44 2.25
N HIS A 133 -5.20 -4.06 3.50
CA HIS A 133 -4.30 -4.81 4.39
C HIS A 133 -4.99 -6.03 5.03
N PRO A 134 -6.17 -5.89 5.67
CA PRO A 134 -6.85 -7.07 6.17
C PRO A 134 -7.37 -7.92 4.99
N PRO A 135 -7.28 -9.25 5.08
CA PRO A 135 -7.92 -10.14 4.13
C PRO A 135 -9.46 -9.99 4.21
N PRO A 136 -10.18 -10.30 3.12
CA PRO A 136 -11.65 -10.25 3.09
C PRO A 136 -12.30 -11.23 4.06
#